data_AF-A0A3R8M4E2-F1
#
_entry.id   AF-A0A3R8M4E2-F1
#
_cell.length_a   1.000
_cell.length_b   1.000
_cell.length_c   1.000
_cell.angle_alpha   90.00
_cell.angle_beta   90.00
_cell.angle_gamma   90.00
#
_symmetry.space_group_name_H-M   'P 1'
#
loop_
_entity.id
_entity.type
_entity.pdbx_description
1 polymer ?
#
loop_
_entity_poly.entity_id
_entity_poly.type
_entity_poly.pdbx_seq_one_letter_code
_entity_poly.pdbx_strand_id
1 'polypeptide(L)'
;SEGWDIAKRQIIWLYVALVLSTLIIVFLRDYRVLRRFSYVSMVVGLILLLSPMLPVIGTEINGARIWVRIPGLGSFQPGEFAKLFLAFFFAAYLFDHRDQLAVGGKKVLGLQLPRIKDLGPIIVVWIASMGVLVVQHDLGTSLMFFAMFVA
;
A
#
# COMPACT_ATOMS: atom_id res chain seq x y z
N SER A 1 22.83 -19.69 -23.07
CA SER A 1 21.43 -19.54 -23.49
C SER A 1 20.70 -18.66 -22.50
N GLU A 2 20.68 -17.35 -22.73
CA GLU A 2 20.21 -16.32 -21.78
C GLU A 2 18.81 -16.59 -21.20
N GLY A 3 17.92 -17.25 -21.94
CA GLY A 3 16.60 -17.65 -21.46
C GLY A 3 16.63 -18.62 -20.27
N TRP A 4 17.62 -19.51 -20.18
CA TRP A 4 17.73 -20.46 -19.06
C TRP A 4 18.11 -19.78 -17.75
N ASP A 5 18.92 -18.73 -17.80
CA ASP A 5 19.32 -17.98 -16.61
C ASP A 5 18.18 -17.09 -16.09
N ILE A 6 17.36 -16.55 -17.00
CA ILE A 6 16.13 -15.83 -16.65
C ILE A 6 15.11 -16.79 -16.01
N ALA A 7 14.89 -17.96 -16.62
CA ALA A 7 13.95 -18.96 -16.09
C ALA A 7 14.36 -19.45 -14.69
N LYS A 8 15.64 -19.76 -14.48
CA LYS A 8 16.15 -20.14 -13.14
C LYS A 8 15.89 -19.05 -12.11
N ARG A 9 16.17 -17.78 -12.44
CA ARG A 9 15.94 -16.65 -11.54
C ARG A 9 14.45 -16.50 -11.19
N GLN A 10 13.55 -16.63 -12.17
CA GLN A 10 12.11 -16.56 -11.93
C GLN A 10 11.62 -17.68 -11.01
N ILE A 11 12.10 -18.92 -11.22
CA ILE A 11 11.74 -20.06 -10.39
C ILE A 11 12.21 -19.85 -8.93
N ILE A 12 13.43 -19.35 -8.73
CA ILE A 12 13.94 -19.03 -7.38
C ILE A 12 13.03 -18.00 -6.68
N TRP A 13 12.70 -16.90 -7.35
CA TRP A 13 11.81 -15.88 -6.78
C TRP A 13 10.41 -16.40 -6.49
N LEU A 14 9.88 -17.29 -7.33
CA LEU A 14 8.59 -17.93 -7.12
C LEU A 14 8.62 -18.81 -5.86
N TYR A 15 9.66 -19.62 -5.66
CA TYR A 15 9.80 -20.41 -4.42
C TYR A 15 9.95 -19.52 -3.19
N VAL A 16 10.75 -18.46 -3.26
CA VAL A 16 10.89 -17.49 -2.16
C VAL A 16 9.53 -16.87 -1.81
N ALA A 17 8.76 -16.44 -2.81
CA ALA A 17 7.44 -15.86 -2.60
C ALA A 17 6.45 -16.86 -1.95
N LEU A 18 6.44 -18.12 -2.41
CA LEU A 18 5.60 -19.17 -1.84
C LEU A 18 5.93 -19.48 -0.37
N VAL A 19 7.22 -19.60 -0.06
CA VAL A 19 7.68 -19.83 1.32
C VAL A 19 7.29 -18.65 2.21
N LEU A 20 7.60 -17.42 1.78
CA LEU A 20 7.25 -16.22 2.56
C LEU A 20 5.73 -16.09 2.76
N SER A 21 4.92 -16.33 1.72
CA SER A 21 3.46 -16.30 1.82
C SER A 21 2.94 -17.34 2.82
N THR A 22 3.47 -18.56 2.78
CA THR A 22 3.09 -19.63 3.71
C THR A 22 3.45 -19.26 5.14
N LEU A 23 4.67 -18.74 5.37
CA LEU A 23 5.10 -18.29 6.69
C LEU A 23 4.19 -17.17 7.23
N ILE A 24 3.87 -16.19 6.40
CA ILE A 24 2.94 -15.11 6.76
C ILE A 24 1.60 -15.69 7.21
N ILE A 25 1.00 -16.60 6.45
CA ILE A 25 -0.30 -17.20 6.78
C ILE A 25 -0.25 -18.00 8.09
N VAL A 26 0.83 -18.77 8.30
CA VAL A 26 0.99 -19.61 9.51
C VAL A 26 1.23 -18.77 10.76
N PHE A 27 2.07 -17.74 10.66
CA PHE A 27 2.44 -16.91 11.81
C PHE A 27 1.43 -15.79 12.11
N LEU A 28 0.77 -15.22 11.09
CA LEU A 28 -0.30 -14.23 11.26
C LEU A 28 -1.66 -14.93 11.42
N ARG A 29 -1.72 -15.89 12.36
CA ARG A 29 -2.92 -16.66 12.67
C ARG A 29 -4.04 -15.80 13.23
N ASP A 30 -3.69 -14.70 13.91
CA ASP A 30 -4.63 -13.67 14.34
C ASP A 30 -4.45 -12.39 13.55
N TYR A 31 -5.28 -12.21 12.53
CA TYR A 31 -5.31 -11.02 11.68
C TYR A 31 -5.67 -9.75 12.48
N ARG A 32 -6.21 -9.87 13.70
CA ARG A 32 -6.50 -8.74 14.57
C ARG A 32 -5.23 -8.07 15.09
N VAL A 33 -4.09 -8.78 15.08
CA VAL A 33 -2.79 -8.19 15.42
C VAL A 33 -2.43 -7.09 14.40
N LEU A 34 -2.73 -7.26 13.11
CA LEU A 34 -2.48 -6.23 12.10
C LEU A 34 -3.26 -4.95 12.40
N ARG A 35 -4.43 -5.07 13.04
CA ARG A 35 -5.26 -3.92 13.42
C ARG A 35 -4.54 -3.01 14.42
N ARG A 36 -3.83 -3.60 15.40
CA ARG A 36 -3.01 -2.85 16.37
C ARG A 36 -1.84 -2.11 15.70
N PHE A 37 -1.36 -2.61 14.57
CA PHE A 37 -0.26 -2.02 13.81
C PHE A 37 -0.74 -1.15 12.63
N SER A 38 -2.01 -0.76 12.58
CA SER A 38 -2.58 0.03 11.48
C SER A 38 -1.76 1.29 11.15
N TYR A 39 -1.45 2.12 12.16
CA TYR A 39 -0.63 3.32 11.95
C TYR A 39 0.83 3.02 11.57
N VAL A 40 1.39 1.88 12.01
CA VAL A 40 2.73 1.45 11.58
C VAL A 40 2.69 1.07 10.11
N SER A 41 1.67 0.33 9.67
CA SER A 41 1.44 0.00 8.27
C SER A 41 1.28 1.26 7.41
N MET A 42 0.56 2.27 7.90
CA MET A 42 0.46 3.56 7.21
C MET A 42 1.83 4.21 6.98
N VAL A 43 2.63 4.35 8.04
CA VAL A 43 3.96 4.99 7.97
C VAL A 43 4.89 4.20 7.05
N VAL A 44 4.94 2.88 7.19
CA VAL A 44 5.75 2.00 6.33
C VAL A 44 5.29 2.11 4.87
N GLY A 45 3.97 2.12 4.62
CA GLY A 45 3.40 2.28 3.30
C GLY A 45 3.80 3.61 2.65
N LEU A 46 3.72 4.72 3.38
CA LEU A 46 4.14 6.04 2.88
C LEU A 46 5.65 6.13 2.64
N ILE A 47 6.49 5.56 3.51
CA ILE A 47 7.94 5.52 3.32
C ILE A 47 8.28 4.72 2.06
N LEU A 48 7.65 3.55 1.90
CA LEU A 48 7.84 2.72 0.70
C LEU A 48 7.39 3.49 -0.55
N LEU A 49 6.26 4.19 -0.49
CA LEU A 49 5.75 5.00 -1.59
C LEU A 49 6.74 6.12 -1.96
N LEU A 50 7.35 6.79 -0.98
CA LEU A 50 8.31 7.87 -1.21
C LEU A 50 9.72 7.38 -1.59
N SER A 51 10.04 6.13 -1.28
CA SER A 51 11.40 5.58 -1.49
C SER A 51 11.95 5.71 -2.92
N PRO A 52 11.17 5.57 -4.01
CA PRO A 52 11.66 5.80 -5.36
C PRO A 52 12.04 7.25 -5.64
N MET A 53 11.53 8.22 -4.87
CA MET A 53 11.87 9.64 -5.05
C MET A 53 13.26 9.97 -4.51
N LEU A 54 13.85 9.09 -3.69
CA LEU A 54 15.19 9.30 -3.16
C LEU A 54 16.24 9.21 -4.28
N PRO A 55 17.11 10.23 -4.44
CA PRO A 55 18.04 10.32 -5.57
C PRO A 55 19.13 9.23 -5.55
N VAL A 56 19.34 8.58 -4.41
CA VAL A 56 20.41 7.57 -4.21
C VAL A 56 19.99 6.19 -4.70
N ILE A 57 18.71 5.84 -4.58
CA ILE A 57 18.19 4.48 -4.80
C ILE A 57 17.10 4.41 -5.86
N GLY A 58 16.44 5.55 -6.13
CA GLY A 58 15.40 5.69 -7.13
C GLY A 58 15.97 5.69 -8.55
N THR A 59 15.35 4.90 -9.42
CA THR A 59 15.68 4.84 -10.84
C THR A 59 14.50 5.28 -11.67
N GLU A 60 14.76 6.17 -12.63
CA GLU A 60 13.77 6.65 -13.58
C GLU A 60 13.80 5.77 -14.83
N ILE A 61 12.66 5.18 -15.15
CA ILE A 61 12.48 4.31 -16.31
C ILE A 61 11.28 4.85 -17.09
N ASN A 62 11.47 5.17 -18.37
CA ASN A 62 10.43 5.72 -19.24
C ASN A 62 9.76 7.00 -18.68
N GLY A 63 10.52 7.87 -18.01
CA GLY A 63 9.99 9.12 -17.42
C GLY A 63 9.18 8.92 -16.14
N ALA A 64 9.15 7.70 -15.59
CA ALA A 64 8.48 7.38 -14.34
C ALA A 64 9.52 6.93 -13.29
N ARG A 65 9.43 7.49 -12.08
CA ARG A 65 10.38 7.22 -11.00
C ARG A 65 9.71 6.37 -9.92
N ILE A 66 9.52 5.09 -10.26
CA ILE A 66 8.76 4.12 -9.45
C ILE A 66 9.66 2.99 -8.93
N TRP A 67 10.78 2.76 -9.61
CA TRP A 67 11.68 1.64 -9.33
C TRP A 67 12.78 2.05 -8.36
N VAL A 68 13.09 1.14 -7.44
CA VAL A 68 14.26 1.25 -6.56
C VAL A 68 15.25 0.16 -6.94
N ARG A 69 16.51 0.55 -7.16
CA ARG A 69 17.59 -0.38 -7.48
C ARG A 69 18.49 -0.56 -6.28
N ILE A 70 18.56 -1.78 -5.76
CA ILE A 70 19.45 -2.13 -4.66
C ILE A 70 20.68 -2.84 -5.25
N PRO A 71 21.90 -2.31 -5.02
CA PRO A 71 23.12 -2.97 -5.48
C PRO A 71 23.18 -4.44 -5.03
N GLY A 72 23.37 -5.36 -5.97
CA GLY A 72 23.45 -6.80 -5.71
C GLY A 72 22.12 -7.56 -5.60
N LEU A 73 21.00 -6.89 -5.32
CA LEU A 73 19.67 -7.53 -5.18
C LEU A 73 18.73 -7.29 -6.37
N GLY A 74 19.03 -6.31 -7.22
CA GLY A 74 18.27 -6.02 -8.44
C GLY A 74 17.33 -4.82 -8.31
N SER A 75 16.36 -4.73 -9.21
CA SER A 75 15.33 -3.69 -9.22
C SER A 75 14.04 -4.19 -8.60
N PHE A 76 13.47 -3.39 -7.72
CA PHE A 76 12.26 -3.68 -6.98
C PHE A 76 11.28 -2.52 -7.13
N GLN A 77 9.98 -2.80 -7.02
CA GLN A 77 8.93 -1.79 -7.07
C GLN A 77 8.29 -1.60 -5.67
N PRO A 78 8.78 -0.64 -4.86
CA PRO A 78 8.24 -0.37 -3.52
C PRO A 78 6.74 -0.08 -3.50
N GLY A 79 6.23 0.54 -4.58
CA GLY A 79 4.81 0.85 -4.73
C GLY A 79 3.88 -0.35 -4.62
N GLU A 80 4.34 -1.56 -4.98
CA GLU A 80 3.54 -2.78 -4.82
C GLU A 80 3.31 -3.14 -3.35
N PHE A 81 4.35 -2.98 -2.52
CA PHE A 81 4.29 -3.24 -1.10
C PHE A 81 3.56 -2.12 -0.36
N ALA A 82 3.78 -0.87 -0.78
CA ALA A 82 3.04 0.28 -0.27
C ALA A 82 1.52 0.08 -0.39
N LYS A 83 1.02 -0.48 -1.51
CA LYS A 83 -0.40 -0.85 -1.68
C LYS A 83 -0.90 -1.77 -0.58
N LEU A 84 -0.17 -2.83 -0.26
CA LEU A 84 -0.58 -3.81 0.76
C LEU A 84 -0.65 -3.17 2.15
N PHE A 85 0.39 -2.40 2.52
CA PHE A 85 0.43 -1.74 3.82
C PHE A 85 -0.63 -0.66 3.98
N LEU A 86 -0.86 0.14 2.94
CA LEU A 86 -1.92 1.16 2.93
C LEU A 86 -3.31 0.51 2.92
N ALA A 87 -3.51 -0.60 2.19
CA ALA A 87 -4.75 -1.38 2.25
C ALA A 87 -5.05 -1.87 3.67
N PHE A 88 -4.05 -2.41 4.38
CA PHE A 88 -4.21 -2.83 5.77
C PHE A 88 -4.54 -1.65 6.69
N PHE A 89 -3.89 -0.50 6.51
CA PHE A 89 -4.22 0.71 7.25
C PHE A 89 -5.67 1.14 7.00
N PHE A 90 -6.08 1.27 5.75
CA PHE A 90 -7.45 1.70 5.41
C PHE A 90 -8.49 0.71 5.96
N ALA A 91 -8.28 -0.60 5.79
CA ALA A 91 -9.17 -1.63 6.30
C ALA A 91 -9.27 -1.60 7.83
N ALA A 92 -8.14 -1.53 8.54
CA ALA A 92 -8.11 -1.51 9.99
C ALA A 92 -8.71 -0.21 10.56
N TYR A 93 -8.35 0.94 9.99
CA TYR A 93 -8.84 2.24 10.43
C TYR A 93 -10.35 2.36 10.20
N LEU A 94 -10.86 1.95 9.03
CA LEU A 94 -12.29 1.99 8.73
C LEU A 94 -13.07 1.05 9.65
N PHE A 95 -12.53 -0.13 9.94
CA PHE A 95 -13.13 -1.07 10.89
C PHE A 95 -13.14 -0.54 12.33
N ASP A 96 -12.05 0.09 12.80
CA ASP A 96 -11.97 0.66 14.15
C ASP A 96 -12.94 1.82 14.35
N HIS A 97 -13.13 2.64 13.32
CA HIS A 97 -14.03 3.78 13.38
C HIS A 97 -15.46 3.43 12.94
N ARG A 98 -15.74 2.18 12.50
CA ARG A 98 -17.07 1.76 12.01
C ARG A 98 -18.21 2.06 13.00
N ASP A 99 -17.97 1.89 14.30
CA ASP A 99 -19.00 2.08 15.34
C ASP A 99 -19.21 3.58 15.62
N GLN A 100 -18.17 4.41 15.45
CA GLN A 100 -18.29 5.88 15.51
C GLN A 100 -18.95 6.45 14.25
N LEU A 101 -18.68 5.84 13.09
CA LEU A 101 -19.34 6.13 11.82
C LEU A 101 -20.84 5.74 11.87
N ALA A 102 -21.19 4.64 12.56
CA ALA A 102 -22.56 4.13 12.67
C ALA A 102 -23.42 4.82 13.75
N VAL A 103 -22.83 5.35 14.83
CA VAL A 103 -23.60 5.84 16.01
C VAL A 103 -23.64 7.39 16.11
N GLY A 104 -22.88 8.14 15.32
CA GLY A 104 -22.54 9.54 15.64
C GLY A 104 -23.06 10.71 14.77
N GLY A 105 -23.89 10.50 13.74
CA GLY A 105 -24.17 11.52 12.72
C GLY A 105 -25.56 12.19 12.76
N LYS A 106 -25.63 13.53 12.68
CA LYS A 106 -26.89 14.28 12.44
C LYS A 106 -27.49 13.83 11.10
N LYS A 107 -28.78 13.48 11.10
CA LYS A 107 -29.55 13.17 9.89
C LYS A 107 -29.55 14.38 8.95
N VAL A 108 -28.96 14.24 7.77
CA VAL A 108 -29.15 15.17 6.66
C VAL A 108 -29.58 14.33 5.46
N LEU A 109 -30.74 14.63 4.88
CA LEU A 109 -31.29 13.92 3.70
C LEU A 109 -31.53 12.40 3.88
N GLY A 110 -31.94 11.96 5.08
CA GLY A 110 -32.31 10.55 5.32
C GLY A 110 -31.14 9.56 5.40
N LEU A 111 -29.93 9.99 5.09
CA LEU A 111 -28.67 9.27 5.32
C LEU A 111 -28.03 9.75 6.62
N GLN A 112 -27.66 8.81 7.49
CA GLN A 112 -26.82 9.11 8.65
C GLN A 112 -25.39 9.32 8.14
N LEU A 113 -25.03 10.58 7.87
CA LEU A 113 -23.68 10.90 7.45
C LEU A 113 -22.73 10.76 8.65
N PRO A 114 -21.73 9.88 8.58
CA PRO A 114 -20.71 9.78 9.62
C PRO A 114 -20.00 11.12 9.85
N ARG A 115 -19.45 11.33 11.05
CA ARG A 115 -18.71 12.56 11.37
C ARG A 115 -17.47 12.67 10.47
N ILE A 116 -17.46 13.67 9.59
CA ILE A 116 -16.33 14.00 8.68
C ILE A 116 -14.99 14.11 9.43
N LYS A 117 -15.00 14.45 10.72
CA LYS A 117 -13.80 14.57 11.56
C LYS A 117 -13.04 13.25 11.73
N ASP A 118 -13.74 12.11 11.76
CA ASP A 118 -13.12 10.80 11.95
C ASP A 118 -12.60 10.22 10.60
N LEU A 119 -13.13 10.72 9.48
CA LEU A 119 -12.65 10.43 8.12
C LEU A 119 -11.43 11.27 7.73
N GLY A 120 -11.11 12.33 8.48
CA GLY A 120 -10.02 13.27 8.19
C GLY A 120 -8.67 12.57 7.94
N PRO A 121 -8.19 11.71 8.85
CA PRO A 121 -6.91 11.03 8.66
C PRO A 121 -6.84 10.13 7.43
N ILE A 122 -7.92 9.41 7.09
CA ILE A 122 -7.99 8.59 5.87
C ILE A 122 -7.85 9.47 4.63
N ILE A 123 -8.66 10.53 4.55
CA ILE A 123 -8.69 11.43 3.39
C ILE A 123 -7.32 12.10 3.21
N VAL A 124 -6.69 12.55 4.30
CA VAL A 124 -5.35 13.17 4.25
C VAL A 124 -4.32 12.18 3.71
N VAL A 125 -4.28 10.97 4.24
CA VAL A 125 -3.33 9.93 3.79
C VAL A 125 -3.58 9.53 2.35
N TRP A 126 -4.85 9.45 1.95
CA TRP A 126 -5.25 9.12 0.58
C TRP A 126 -4.82 10.22 -0.41
N ILE A 127 -5.11 11.50 -0.11
CA ILE A 127 -4.67 12.64 -0.93
C ILE A 127 -3.15 12.69 -1.02
N ALA A 128 -2.45 12.50 0.11
CA ALA A 128 -0.99 12.48 0.13
C ALA A 128 -0.43 11.36 -0.75
N SER A 129 -0.98 10.15 -0.63
CA SER A 129 -0.57 9.00 -1.45
C SER A 129 -0.84 9.25 -2.94
N MET A 130 -2.00 9.82 -3.28
CA MET A 130 -2.37 10.15 -4.65
C MET A 130 -1.44 11.21 -5.24
N GLY A 131 -1.12 12.26 -4.48
CA GLY A 131 -0.18 13.30 -4.90
C GLY A 131 1.20 12.73 -5.22
N VAL A 132 1.71 11.84 -4.36
CA VAL A 132 3.00 11.17 -4.58
C VAL A 132 2.97 10.30 -5.85
N LEU A 133 1.90 9.54 -6.08
CA LEU A 133 1.77 8.69 -7.27
C LEU A 133 1.68 9.49 -8.57
N VAL A 134 0.97 10.63 -8.55
CA VAL A 134 0.90 11.54 -9.68
C VAL A 134 2.29 12.12 -9.98
N VAL A 135 3.06 12.51 -8.95
CA VAL A 135 4.44 12.99 -9.11
C VAL A 135 5.37 11.90 -9.64
N GLN A 136 5.10 10.63 -9.33
CA GLN A 136 5.87 9.49 -9.86
C GLN A 136 5.52 9.13 -11.31
N HIS A 137 4.55 9.84 -11.91
CA HIS A 137 3.99 9.56 -13.24
C HIS A 137 3.44 8.14 -13.39
N ASP A 138 2.89 7.57 -12.30
CA ASP A 138 2.31 6.24 -12.30
C ASP A 138 0.76 6.29 -12.32
N LEU A 139 0.23 6.49 -13.51
CA LEU A 139 -1.22 6.57 -13.76
C LEU A 139 -1.94 5.23 -13.52
N GLY A 140 -1.22 4.11 -13.64
CA GLY A 140 -1.78 2.78 -13.42
C GLY A 140 -2.01 2.49 -11.94
N THR A 141 -1.00 2.72 -11.10
CA THR A 141 -1.13 2.42 -9.67
C THR A 141 -2.02 3.42 -8.94
N SER A 142 -2.02 4.70 -9.33
CA SER A 142 -2.96 5.71 -8.83
C SER A 142 -4.42 5.30 -9.04
N LEU A 143 -4.76 4.76 -10.21
CA LEU A 143 -6.11 4.26 -10.50
C LEU A 143 -6.50 3.08 -9.59
N MET A 144 -5.56 2.17 -9.31
CA MET A 144 -5.79 1.04 -8.40
C MET A 144 -6.01 1.50 -6.95
N PHE A 145 -5.21 2.46 -6.48
CA PHE A 145 -5.38 3.08 -5.16
C PHE A 145 -6.71 3.84 -5.06
N PHE A 146 -7.12 4.53 -6.12
CA PHE A 146 -8.42 5.17 -6.20
C PHE A 146 -9.53 4.13 -6.06
N ALA A 147 -9.49 3.05 -6.84
CA ALA A 147 -10.48 1.98 -6.79
C ALA A 147 -10.56 1.31 -5.41
N MET A 148 -9.43 1.08 -4.74
CA MET A 148 -9.38 0.49 -3.39
C MET A 148 -10.06 1.37 -2.32
N PHE A 149 -10.05 2.68 -2.49
CA PHE A 149 -10.71 3.60 -1.56
C PHE A 149 -12.22 3.71 -1.83
N VAL A 150 -12.62 3.62 -3.09
CA VAL A 150 -14.02 3.77 -3.53
C VAL A 150 -14.83 2.47 -3.37
N ALA A 151 -14.18 1.31 -3.51
CA ALA A 151 -14.79 -0.02 -3.37
C ALA A 151 -15.10 -0.37 -1.91
#